data_AF-A0A433C1Q9-F1
#
_entry.id   AF-A0A433C1Q9-F1
#
_cell.length_a   1.000
_cell.length_b   1.000
_cell.length_c   1.000
_cell.angle_alpha   90.00
_cell.angle_beta   90.00
_cell.angle_gamma   90.00
#
_symmetry.space_group_name_H-M   'P 1'
#
loop_
_entity.id
_entity.type
_entity.pdbx_description
1 polymer ?
#
loop_
_entity_poly.entity_id
_entity_poly.type
_entity_poly.pdbx_seq_one_letter_code
_entity_poly.pdbx_strand_id
1 'polypeptide(L)'
;MNVEAPIASSTGTRPGARWVLWAIAVVSLIAAIVVVAVAVWPAPRAGLTPTPAPSAEQLHAQQVVTAWVQAADSGDTATVRQLTCANPTGTIARDLPTILDPTGYRVEARDHIDGFFRYAKTRNGAQIDVMYRQIGLTPAGRQHAAVGANNFFGDTYVLVNEDGELKVCGAIS
;
A
#
# COMPACT_ATOMS: atom_id res chain seq x y z
N MET A 1 40.85 -36.44 68.11
CA MET A 1 40.86 -37.85 67.66
C MET A 1 39.42 -38.20 67.27
N ASN A 2 39.24 -38.78 66.09
CA ASN A 2 37.99 -39.13 65.41
C ASN A 2 36.90 -39.72 66.32
N VAL A 3 35.62 -39.41 66.03
CA VAL A 3 34.66 -40.30 65.33
C VAL A 3 33.37 -39.51 65.08
N GLU A 4 32.95 -39.37 63.82
CA GLU A 4 31.53 -39.26 63.47
C GLU A 4 31.26 -39.97 62.13
N ALA A 5 30.10 -40.62 62.09
CA ALA A 5 29.74 -41.75 61.25
C ALA A 5 29.31 -41.35 59.81
N PRO A 6 29.13 -42.31 58.89
CA PRO A 6 28.91 -42.04 57.47
C PRO A 6 27.45 -41.64 57.21
N ILE A 7 27.23 -40.54 56.50
CA ILE A 7 25.93 -40.27 55.89
C ILE A 7 25.99 -40.82 54.46
N ALA A 8 25.44 -42.02 54.30
CA ALA A 8 25.10 -42.54 52.99
C ALA A 8 23.95 -41.68 52.42
N SER A 9 24.26 -40.75 51.52
CA SER A 9 23.25 -40.13 50.66
C SER A 9 23.22 -40.88 49.33
N SER A 10 22.25 -41.77 49.22
CA SER A 10 21.88 -42.46 47.99
C SER A 10 21.52 -41.48 46.88
N THR A 11 22.21 -41.55 45.75
CA THR A 11 21.61 -41.17 44.46
C THR A 11 21.73 -42.33 43.51
N GLY A 12 20.98 -43.39 43.82
CA GLY A 12 20.62 -44.38 42.83
C GLY A 12 19.79 -43.69 41.76
N THR A 13 20.40 -43.44 40.61
CA THR A 13 19.69 -42.98 39.42
C THR A 13 18.67 -44.06 39.06
N ARG A 14 17.40 -43.84 39.41
CA ARG A 14 16.31 -44.75 39.03
C ARG A 14 16.38 -44.97 37.52
N PRO A 15 16.36 -46.22 37.02
CA PRO A 15 16.55 -46.50 35.60
C PRO A 15 15.57 -45.72 34.70
N GLY A 16 14.37 -45.40 35.20
CA GLY A 16 13.40 -44.55 34.51
C GLY A 16 13.81 -43.07 34.35
N ALA A 17 14.59 -42.49 35.26
CA ALA A 17 15.03 -41.10 35.17
C ALA A 17 16.02 -40.89 34.01
N ARG A 18 16.85 -41.89 33.72
CA ARG A 18 17.77 -41.87 32.56
C ARG A 18 17.00 -41.88 31.24
N TRP A 19 15.94 -42.68 31.15
CA TRP A 19 15.07 -42.73 29.96
C TRP A 19 14.31 -41.42 29.74
N VAL A 20 13.80 -40.80 30.80
CA VAL A 20 13.11 -39.51 30.71
C VAL A 20 14.06 -38.40 30.25
N LEU A 21 15.27 -38.33 30.80
CA LEU A 21 16.28 -37.35 30.38
C LEU A 21 16.70 -37.55 28.91
N TRP A 22 16.85 -38.81 28.48
CA TRP A 22 17.12 -39.15 27.08
C TRP A 22 15.99 -38.68 26.15
N ALA A 23 14.73 -38.91 26.52
CA ALA A 23 13.59 -38.46 25.73
C ALA A 23 13.55 -36.93 25.60
N ILE A 24 13.80 -36.19 26.68
CA ILE A 24 13.84 -34.72 26.67
C ILE A 24 15.00 -34.22 25.78
N ALA A 25 16.18 -34.85 25.88
CA ALA A 25 17.32 -34.49 25.04
C ALA A 25 17.03 -34.69 23.55
N VAL A 26 16.41 -35.80 23.18
CA VAL A 26 16.03 -36.10 21.79
C VAL A 26 14.99 -35.10 21.26
N VAL A 27 13.95 -34.79 22.05
CA VAL A 27 12.94 -33.80 21.65
C VAL A 27 13.55 -32.41 21.48
N SER A 28 14.48 -32.04 22.37
CA SER A 28 15.16 -30.74 22.31
C SER A 28 16.06 -30.63 21.07
N LEU A 29 16.75 -31.73 20.71
CA LEU A 29 17.54 -31.82 19.49
C LEU A 29 16.67 -31.69 18.23
N ILE A 30 15.54 -32.39 18.18
CA ILE A 30 14.60 -32.30 17.05
C ILE A 30 14.08 -30.87 16.91
N ALA A 31 13.69 -30.23 18.02
CA ALA A 31 13.23 -28.85 18.02
C ALA A 31 14.31 -27.88 17.51
N ALA A 32 15.55 -28.02 17.97
CA ALA A 32 16.67 -27.20 17.50
C ALA A 32 16.92 -27.39 15.99
N ILE A 33 16.87 -28.62 15.50
CA ILE A 33 17.03 -28.93 14.06
C ILE A 33 15.92 -28.25 13.26
N VAL A 34 14.66 -28.31 13.70
CA VAL A 34 13.54 -27.67 13.01
C VAL A 34 13.72 -26.15 12.99
N VAL A 35 14.10 -25.53 14.11
CA VAL A 35 14.34 -24.08 14.18
C VAL A 35 15.46 -23.67 13.22
N VAL A 36 16.57 -24.40 13.21
CA VAL A 36 17.68 -24.14 12.27
C VAL A 36 17.21 -24.32 10.83
N ALA A 37 16.50 -25.41 10.52
CA ALA A 37 16.00 -25.69 9.18
C ALA A 37 15.05 -24.59 8.67
N VAL A 38 14.18 -24.06 9.53
CA VAL A 38 13.30 -22.92 9.19
C VAL A 38 14.09 -21.62 9.05
N ALA A 39 15.08 -21.38 9.93
CA ALA A 39 15.89 -20.16 9.89
C ALA A 39 16.78 -20.07 8.64
N VAL A 40 17.24 -21.22 8.11
CA VAL A 40 18.01 -21.28 6.85
C VAL A 40 17.12 -21.47 5.62
N TRP A 41 15.82 -21.72 5.81
CA TRP A 41 14.90 -21.88 4.69
C TRP A 41 14.81 -20.55 3.92
N PRO A 42 15.10 -20.54 2.62
CA PRO A 42 14.99 -19.31 1.84
C PRO A 42 13.55 -18.82 1.89
N ALA A 43 13.35 -17.53 2.19
CA ALA A 43 12.03 -16.92 2.10
C ALA A 43 11.45 -17.23 0.71
N PRO A 44 10.20 -17.74 0.62
CA PRO A 44 9.57 -18.00 -0.67
C PRO A 44 9.61 -16.71 -1.47
N ARG A 45 10.43 -16.67 -2.52
CA ARG A 45 10.45 -15.54 -3.44
C ARG A 45 9.22 -15.71 -4.32
N ALA A 46 8.25 -14.81 -4.17
CA ALA A 46 7.16 -14.73 -5.11
C ALA A 46 7.77 -14.60 -6.52
N GLY A 47 7.42 -15.51 -7.42
CA GLY A 47 7.81 -15.39 -8.82
C GLY A 47 7.18 -14.11 -9.36
N LEU A 48 8.00 -13.17 -9.82
CA LEU A 48 7.50 -11.98 -10.48
C LEU A 48 6.96 -12.39 -11.85
N THR A 49 5.64 -12.41 -12.00
CA THR A 49 5.04 -12.49 -13.33
C THR A 49 5.29 -11.16 -14.03
N PRO A 50 5.86 -11.14 -15.24
CA PRO A 50 6.01 -9.92 -16.01
C PRO A 50 4.63 -9.28 -16.21
N THR A 51 4.44 -8.07 -15.69
CA THR A 51 3.22 -7.31 -15.97
C THR A 51 3.20 -7.00 -17.46
N PRO A 52 2.12 -7.32 -18.18
CA PRO A 52 1.98 -6.92 -19.58
C PRO A 52 2.19 -5.41 -19.71
N ALA A 53 2.83 -4.99 -20.80
CA ALA A 53 2.95 -3.57 -21.08
C ALA A 53 1.53 -2.94 -21.17
N PRO A 54 1.33 -1.73 -20.61
CA PRO A 54 0.04 -1.06 -20.68
C PRO A 54 -0.37 -0.82 -22.14
N SER A 55 -1.66 -0.98 -22.43
CA SER A 55 -2.20 -0.69 -23.77
C SER A 55 -2.15 0.82 -24.07
N ALA A 56 -2.26 1.19 -25.36
CA ALA A 56 -2.34 2.60 -25.75
C ALA A 56 -3.55 3.32 -25.11
N GLU A 57 -4.69 2.64 -25.01
CA GLU A 57 -5.89 3.18 -24.34
C GLU A 57 -5.64 3.42 -22.84
N GLN A 58 -4.96 2.48 -22.18
CA GLN A 58 -4.58 2.63 -20.77
C GLN A 58 -3.62 3.81 -20.58
N LEU A 59 -2.58 3.92 -21.41
CA LEU A 59 -1.64 5.04 -21.35
C LEU A 59 -2.33 6.38 -21.55
N HIS A 60 -3.28 6.46 -22.48
CA HIS A 60 -4.06 7.67 -22.69
C HIS A 60 -4.91 8.02 -21.45
N ALA A 61 -5.60 7.06 -20.84
CA ALA A 61 -6.33 7.29 -19.60
C ALA A 61 -5.43 7.76 -18.45
N GLN A 62 -4.24 7.17 -18.30
CA GLN A 62 -3.23 7.60 -17.34
C GLN A 62 -2.80 9.06 -17.56
N GLN A 63 -2.58 9.45 -18.81
CA GLN A 63 -2.21 10.82 -19.17
C GLN A 63 -3.32 11.82 -18.82
N VAL A 64 -4.59 11.49 -19.12
CA VAL A 64 -5.74 12.35 -18.79
C VAL A 64 -5.87 12.56 -17.29
N VAL A 65 -5.81 11.49 -16.49
CA VAL A 65 -5.87 11.61 -15.02
C VAL A 65 -4.69 12.39 -14.48
N THR A 66 -3.47 12.12 -14.97
CA THR A 66 -2.27 12.84 -14.55
C THR A 66 -2.38 14.34 -14.82
N ALA A 67 -2.82 14.71 -16.03
CA ALA A 67 -3.00 16.10 -16.41
C ALA A 67 -4.08 16.79 -15.58
N TRP A 68 -5.19 16.10 -15.30
CA TRP A 68 -6.28 16.63 -14.47
C TRP A 68 -5.82 16.89 -13.03
N VAL A 69 -5.13 15.94 -12.40
CA VAL A 69 -4.60 16.08 -11.03
C VAL A 69 -3.59 17.22 -10.95
N GLN A 70 -2.64 17.28 -11.90
CA GLN A 70 -1.66 18.37 -11.95
C GLN A 70 -2.30 19.73 -12.16
N ALA A 71 -3.35 19.82 -12.98
CA ALA A 71 -4.10 21.04 -13.20
C ALA A 71 -4.83 21.48 -11.93
N ALA A 72 -5.49 20.55 -11.23
CA ALA A 72 -6.12 20.83 -9.95
C ALA A 72 -5.09 21.38 -8.93
N ASP A 73 -3.98 20.67 -8.74
CA ASP A 73 -2.91 21.02 -7.78
C ASP A 73 -2.15 22.31 -8.09
N SER A 74 -2.16 22.75 -9.35
CA SER A 74 -1.55 24.01 -9.78
C SER A 74 -2.55 25.16 -9.85
N GLY A 75 -3.85 24.89 -9.66
CA GLY A 75 -4.91 25.88 -9.81
C GLY A 75 -5.20 26.25 -11.26
N ASP A 76 -4.79 25.43 -12.24
CA ASP A 76 -5.15 25.62 -13.65
C ASP A 76 -6.61 25.21 -13.89
N THR A 77 -7.51 26.11 -13.50
CA THR A 77 -8.95 25.89 -13.61
C THR A 77 -9.45 25.77 -15.06
N ALA A 78 -8.67 26.22 -16.05
CA ALA A 78 -9.04 26.06 -17.46
C ALA A 78 -8.85 24.61 -17.88
N THR A 79 -7.69 24.03 -17.59
CA THR A 79 -7.39 22.62 -17.87
C THR A 79 -8.29 21.70 -17.06
N VAL A 80 -8.55 22.01 -15.79
CA VAL A 80 -9.53 21.23 -14.98
C VAL A 80 -10.89 21.20 -15.66
N ARG A 81 -11.42 22.35 -16.10
CA ARG A 81 -12.72 22.39 -16.79
C ARG A 81 -12.71 21.63 -18.11
N GLN A 82 -11.63 21.73 -18.88
CA GLN A 82 -11.51 21.04 -20.17
C GLN A 82 -11.52 19.51 -19.98
N LEU A 83 -10.75 19.02 -19.00
CA LEU A 83 -10.58 17.59 -18.74
C LEU A 83 -11.67 17.00 -17.85
N THR A 84 -12.55 17.81 -17.26
CA THR A 84 -13.72 17.33 -16.51
C THR A 84 -14.90 17.20 -17.46
N CYS A 85 -15.66 16.12 -17.30
CA CYS A 85 -16.84 15.91 -18.13
C CYS A 85 -17.99 16.85 -17.77
N ALA A 86 -18.99 16.97 -18.65
CA ALA A 86 -20.07 17.94 -18.48
C ALA A 86 -20.93 17.68 -17.23
N ASN A 87 -21.10 16.41 -16.84
CA ASN A 87 -21.90 15.99 -15.69
C ASN A 87 -21.07 15.11 -14.74
N PRO A 88 -20.18 15.70 -13.92
CA PRO A 88 -19.37 14.94 -13.00
C PRO A 88 -20.22 14.30 -11.90
N THR A 89 -19.68 13.25 -11.28
CA THR A 89 -20.30 12.48 -10.20
C THR A 89 -19.29 12.20 -9.07
N GLY A 90 -19.77 11.72 -7.93
CA GLY A 90 -18.91 11.31 -6.81
C GLY A 90 -18.06 12.45 -6.24
N THR A 91 -16.83 12.11 -5.86
CA THR A 91 -15.86 13.06 -5.26
C THR A 91 -15.58 14.24 -6.20
N ILE A 92 -15.49 14.01 -7.51
CA ILE A 92 -15.26 15.08 -8.49
C ILE A 92 -16.42 16.09 -8.47
N ALA A 93 -17.68 15.64 -8.51
CA ALA A 93 -18.82 16.56 -8.45
C ALA A 93 -18.86 17.40 -7.17
N ARG A 94 -18.50 16.78 -6.04
CA ARG A 94 -18.47 17.43 -4.73
C ARG A 94 -17.38 18.49 -4.64
N ASP A 95 -16.17 18.17 -5.11
CA ASP A 95 -14.98 18.97 -4.85
C ASP A 95 -14.65 19.95 -5.99
N LEU A 96 -15.19 19.74 -7.19
CA LEU A 96 -14.97 20.60 -8.36
C LEU A 96 -15.28 22.09 -8.09
N PRO A 97 -16.36 22.50 -7.40
CA PRO A 97 -16.59 23.90 -7.07
C PRO A 97 -15.45 24.52 -6.26
N THR A 98 -14.90 23.75 -5.31
CA THR A 98 -13.77 24.18 -4.48
C THR A 98 -12.48 24.25 -5.31
N ILE A 99 -12.20 23.25 -6.15
CA ILE A 99 -11.03 23.23 -7.05
C ILE A 99 -11.05 24.41 -8.02
N LEU A 100 -12.23 24.81 -8.49
CA LEU A 100 -12.40 25.92 -9.43
C LEU A 100 -12.44 27.30 -8.76
N ASP A 101 -12.46 27.37 -7.43
CA ASP A 101 -12.49 28.63 -6.69
C ASP A 101 -11.09 29.26 -6.64
N PRO A 102 -10.87 30.42 -7.30
CA PRO A 102 -9.57 31.11 -7.30
C PRO A 102 -9.17 31.65 -5.92
N THR A 103 -10.09 31.71 -4.97
CA THR A 103 -9.87 32.14 -3.58
C THR A 103 -9.90 30.99 -2.57
N GLY A 104 -10.48 29.85 -2.96
CA GLY A 104 -10.83 28.73 -2.08
C GLY A 104 -9.91 27.51 -2.20
N TYR A 105 -9.32 27.22 -3.36
CA TYR A 105 -8.38 26.10 -3.49
C TYR A 105 -6.96 26.49 -3.05
N ARG A 106 -6.77 26.67 -1.74
CA ARG A 106 -5.42 26.78 -1.15
C ARG A 106 -4.83 25.40 -0.99
N VAL A 107 -4.03 25.00 -1.97
CA VAL A 107 -3.30 23.73 -1.98
C VAL A 107 -2.24 23.74 -0.88
N GLU A 108 -2.57 23.24 0.30
CA GLU A 108 -1.59 23.05 1.37
C GLU A 108 -0.64 21.87 1.09
N ALA A 109 -1.09 20.92 0.27
CA ALA A 109 -0.34 19.75 -0.18
C ALA A 109 -0.72 19.38 -1.61
N ARG A 110 0.21 18.83 -2.39
CA ARG A 110 -0.01 18.32 -3.75
C ARG A 110 -0.02 16.81 -3.78
N ASP A 111 -0.78 16.24 -4.70
CA ASP A 111 -0.78 14.82 -4.96
C ASP A 111 0.36 14.45 -5.91
N HIS A 112 1.17 13.50 -5.47
CA HIS A 112 2.21 12.86 -6.25
C HIS A 112 1.75 11.45 -6.59
N ILE A 113 1.39 11.24 -7.85
CA ILE A 113 1.00 9.91 -8.35
C ILE A 113 2.23 9.00 -8.37
N ASP A 114 2.19 7.94 -7.56
CA ASP A 114 3.23 6.91 -7.52
C ASP A 114 3.00 5.82 -8.57
N GLY A 115 1.76 5.63 -9.01
CA GLY A 115 1.47 4.74 -10.11
C GLY A 115 -0.01 4.43 -10.32
N PHE A 116 -0.26 3.68 -11.38
CA PHE A 116 -1.59 3.17 -11.74
C PHE A 116 -1.55 1.65 -11.68
N PHE A 117 -2.47 1.04 -10.96
CA PHE A 117 -2.41 -0.40 -10.65
C PHE A 117 -3.58 -1.20 -11.19
N ARG A 118 -4.65 -0.54 -11.65
CA ARG A 118 -5.77 -1.20 -12.32
C ARG A 118 -6.31 -0.33 -13.45
N TYR A 119 -6.62 -0.98 -14.57
CA TYR A 119 -7.32 -0.36 -15.69
C TYR A 119 -8.47 -1.28 -16.12
N ALA A 120 -9.64 -0.69 -16.32
CA ALA A 120 -10.79 -1.39 -16.88
C ALA A 120 -11.46 -0.51 -17.94
N LYS A 121 -11.55 -1.02 -19.16
CA LYS A 121 -12.35 -0.39 -20.20
C LYS A 121 -13.83 -0.50 -19.84
N THR A 122 -14.56 0.59 -19.95
CA THR A 122 -16.02 0.61 -19.76
C THR A 122 -16.71 0.79 -21.11
N ARG A 123 -18.05 0.71 -21.14
CA ARG A 123 -18.82 0.89 -22.37
C ARG A 123 -18.55 2.26 -23.02
N ASN A 124 -18.41 3.30 -22.20
CA ASN A 124 -18.31 4.69 -22.65
C ASN A 124 -17.00 5.35 -22.21
N GLY A 125 -15.95 4.60 -21.89
CA GLY A 125 -14.68 5.16 -21.41
C GLY A 125 -13.83 4.15 -20.64
N ALA A 126 -13.36 4.54 -19.46
CA ALA A 126 -12.46 3.73 -18.66
C ALA A 126 -12.64 3.97 -17.15
N GLN A 127 -12.14 3.04 -16.35
CA GLN A 127 -11.84 3.24 -14.94
C GLN A 127 -10.37 2.96 -14.72
N ILE A 128 -9.74 3.78 -13.89
CA ILE A 128 -8.34 3.62 -13.54
C ILE A 128 -8.13 3.85 -12.05
N ASP A 129 -7.45 2.91 -11.42
CA ASP A 129 -7.09 3.03 -10.02
C ASP A 129 -5.68 3.63 -9.93
N VAL A 130 -5.56 4.71 -9.19
CA VAL A 130 -4.32 5.47 -9.00
C VAL A 130 -3.90 5.38 -7.55
N MET A 131 -2.59 5.26 -7.34
CA MET A 131 -1.97 5.38 -6.03
C MET A 131 -1.21 6.69 -5.97
N TYR A 132 -1.40 7.48 -4.92
CA TYR A 132 -0.72 8.76 -4.75
C TYR A 132 -0.27 8.99 -3.30
N ARG A 133 0.67 9.92 -3.14
CA ARG A 133 1.12 10.46 -1.86
C ARG A 133 0.93 11.96 -1.84
N GLN A 134 0.61 12.51 -0.68
CA GLN A 134 0.53 13.95 -0.49
C GLN A 134 1.88 14.56 -0.13
N ILE A 135 2.28 15.60 -0.87
CA ILE A 135 3.48 16.41 -0.63
C ILE A 135 3.05 17.75 -0.07
N GLY A 136 3.23 17.94 1.24
CA GLY A 136 2.94 19.20 1.92
C GLY A 136 3.79 20.37 1.40
N LEU A 137 3.14 21.44 0.93
CA LEU A 137 3.77 22.68 0.47
C LEU A 137 3.96 23.68 1.61
N THR A 138 3.01 23.76 2.54
CA THR A 138 3.04 24.68 3.70
C THR A 138 3.45 23.93 4.99
N PRO A 139 3.81 24.62 6.09
CA PRO A 139 4.05 23.95 7.37
C PRO A 139 2.85 23.10 7.84
N ALA A 140 1.63 23.63 7.71
CA ALA A 140 0.40 22.90 8.03
C ALA A 140 0.19 21.70 7.09
N GLY A 141 0.40 21.90 5.79
CA GLY A 141 0.31 20.82 4.80
C GLY A 141 1.37 19.73 4.98
N ARG A 142 2.59 20.10 5.39
CA ARG A 142 3.64 19.13 5.76
C ARG A 142 3.28 18.35 7.01
N GLN A 143 2.62 18.99 7.99
CA GLN A 143 2.13 18.29 9.16
C GLN A 143 1.00 17.32 8.79
N HIS A 144 0.02 17.74 7.98
CA HIS A 144 -1.01 16.84 7.44
C HIS A 144 -0.41 15.67 6.66
N ALA A 145 0.52 15.94 5.74
CA ALA A 145 1.22 14.91 4.98
C ALA A 145 2.05 13.96 5.88
N ALA A 146 2.63 14.47 6.98
CA ALA A 146 3.46 13.68 7.91
C ALA A 146 2.64 12.79 8.86
N VAL A 147 1.41 13.19 9.23
CA VAL A 147 0.49 12.29 9.96
C VAL A 147 0.17 11.07 9.09
N GLY A 148 0.27 11.20 7.77
CA GLY A 148 0.18 10.11 6.83
C GLY A 148 1.49 9.47 6.41
N ALA A 149 2.53 9.42 7.23
CA ALA A 149 3.88 8.97 6.83
C ALA A 149 4.00 7.52 6.25
N ASN A 150 2.93 6.72 6.24
CA ASN A 150 2.84 5.42 5.54
C ASN A 150 1.76 5.40 4.41
N ASN A 151 1.12 6.54 4.11
CA ASN A 151 -0.17 6.65 3.41
C ASN A 151 -0.03 6.82 1.91
N PHE A 152 0.09 5.68 1.24
CA PHE A 152 -0.41 5.58 -0.12
C PHE A 152 -1.94 5.70 -0.09
N PHE A 153 -2.48 6.69 -0.80
CA PHE A 153 -3.91 6.86 -1.00
C PHE A 153 -4.30 6.29 -2.36
N GLY A 154 -5.46 5.67 -2.42
CA GLY A 154 -5.96 5.02 -3.62
C GLY A 154 -7.30 5.62 -4.03
N ASP A 155 -7.36 6.16 -5.25
CA ASP A 155 -8.62 6.62 -5.86
C ASP A 155 -8.90 5.82 -7.13
N THR A 156 -10.17 5.51 -7.36
CA THR A 156 -10.66 5.02 -8.66
C THR A 156 -11.23 6.19 -9.44
N TYR A 157 -10.53 6.61 -10.49
CA TYR A 157 -11.02 7.60 -11.44
C TYR A 157 -11.90 6.94 -12.50
N VAL A 158 -13.07 7.54 -12.73
CA VAL A 158 -14.01 7.17 -13.79
C VAL A 158 -13.86 8.18 -14.92
N LEU A 159 -13.50 7.67 -16.11
CA LEU A 159 -13.39 8.46 -17.32
C LEU A 159 -14.50 8.11 -18.32
N VAL A 160 -15.02 9.12 -18.99
CA VAL A 160 -16.03 8.98 -20.03
C VAL A 160 -15.54 9.69 -21.28
N ASN A 161 -15.81 9.08 -22.43
CA ASN A 161 -15.58 9.69 -23.73
C ASN A 161 -16.76 10.61 -24.05
N GLU A 162 -16.50 11.91 -24.09
CA GLU A 162 -17.43 12.95 -24.52
C GLU A 162 -16.88 13.58 -25.80
N ASP A 163 -17.67 13.54 -26.88
CA ASP A 163 -17.32 14.13 -28.18
C ASP A 163 -15.97 13.66 -28.76
N GLY A 164 -15.57 12.43 -28.45
CA GLY A 164 -14.29 11.85 -28.91
C GLY A 164 -13.13 12.06 -27.93
N GLU A 165 -13.30 12.87 -26.89
CA GLU A 165 -12.28 13.16 -25.88
C GLU A 165 -12.56 12.43 -24.57
N LEU A 166 -11.53 11.82 -24.00
CA LEU A 166 -11.65 11.16 -22.70
C LEU A 166 -11.55 12.20 -21.58
N LYS A 167 -12.55 12.25 -20.71
CA LYS A 167 -12.66 13.22 -19.61
C LYS A 167 -12.91 12.55 -18.27
N VAL A 168 -12.43 13.17 -17.20
CA VAL A 168 -12.67 12.77 -15.82
C VAL A 168 -14.12 13.09 -15.44
N CYS A 169 -14.89 12.05 -15.12
CA CYS A 169 -16.29 12.19 -14.72
C CYS A 169 -16.55 11.87 -13.25
N GLY A 170 -15.65 11.16 -12.58
CA GLY A 170 -15.88 10.77 -11.21
C GLY A 170 -14.62 10.24 -10.57
N ALA A 171 -14.63 10.23 -9.26
CA ALA A 171 -13.63 9.59 -8.43
C ALA A 171 -14.33 8.93 -7.25
N ILE A 172 -13.83 7.76 -6.87
CA ILE A 172 -14.25 6.99 -5.72
C ILE A 172 -13.00 6.78 -4.86
N SER A 173 -13.06 7.25 -3.62
CA SER A 173 -12.00 7.24 -2.61
C SER A 173 -12.40 6.40 -1.42
#